data_AF-A0AAJ0CHV9-F1
#
_entry.id   AF-A0AAJ0CHV9-F1
#
_cell.length_a   1.000
_cell.length_b   1.000
_cell.length_c   1.000
_cell.angle_alpha   90.00
_cell.angle_beta   90.00
_cell.angle_gamma   90.00
#
_symmetry.space_group_name_H-M   'P 1'
#
loop_
_entity.id
_entity.type
_entity.pdbx_description
1 polymer ?
#
loop_
_entity_poly.entity_id
_entity_poly.type
_entity_poly.pdbx_seq_one_letter_code
_entity_poly.pdbx_strand_id
1 'polypeptide(L)'
;MSLPVIHLRSETKPKERRSPLSPETAKALLDAGYKVKVEDWADRIYKIDEFRAVGAEIVPAGSWRDAPKEDIILGLKEIESDGSMFYPVNWLINGPRSAIANSHRSSSAA
;
A
#
# COMPACT_ATOMS: atom_id res chain seq x y z
N MET A 1 15.21 -19.56 -3.95
CA MET A 1 14.45 -18.29 -4.06
C MET A 1 14.60 -17.56 -2.73
N SER A 2 14.88 -16.26 -2.73
CA SER A 2 14.93 -15.47 -1.49
C SER A 2 13.53 -15.28 -0.94
N LEU A 3 13.39 -15.24 0.39
CA LEU A 3 12.12 -14.87 1.03
C LEU A 3 11.75 -13.43 0.63
N PRO A 4 10.45 -13.14 0.46
CA PRO A 4 9.99 -11.78 0.19
C PRO A 4 10.27 -10.89 1.42
N VAL A 5 10.43 -9.59 1.17
CA VAL A 5 10.50 -8.60 2.25
C VAL A 5 9.08 -8.25 2.68
N ILE A 6 8.85 -8.16 3.98
CA ILE A 6 7.58 -7.66 4.54
C ILE A 6 7.73 -6.16 4.78
N HIS A 7 6.91 -5.34 4.14
CA HIS A 7 6.92 -3.89 4.29
C HIS A 7 5.63 -3.43 4.98
N LEU A 8 5.73 -3.11 6.28
CA LEU A 8 4.64 -2.56 7.07
C LEU A 8 4.44 -1.08 6.74
N ARG A 9 3.41 -0.76 5.96
CA ARG A 9 3.10 0.63 5.57
C ARG A 9 2.46 1.41 6.72
N SER A 10 2.59 2.73 6.66
CA SER A 10 1.82 3.69 7.46
C SER A 10 0.36 3.72 7.00
N GLU A 11 -0.55 3.99 7.93
CA GLU A 11 -1.97 4.20 7.61
C GLU A 11 -2.27 5.67 7.40
N THR A 12 -3.21 5.95 6.50
CA THR A 12 -3.66 7.31 6.19
C THR A 12 -5.06 7.60 6.72
N LYS A 13 -5.81 6.58 7.14
CA LYS A 13 -7.19 6.75 7.62
C LYS A 13 -7.20 7.49 8.97
N PRO A 14 -7.99 8.56 9.13
CA PRO A 14 -8.05 9.30 10.38
C PRO A 14 -8.41 8.41 11.57
N LYS A 15 -7.68 8.58 12.68
CA LYS A 15 -7.83 7.84 13.94
C LYS A 15 -7.56 6.34 13.86
N GLU A 16 -7.10 5.82 12.73
CA GLU A 16 -6.57 4.47 12.70
C GLU A 16 -5.20 4.49 13.39
N ARG A 17 -5.04 3.66 14.42
CA ARG A 17 -3.78 3.51 15.18
C ARG A 17 -3.35 2.05 15.29
N ARG A 18 -4.23 1.12 14.91
CA ARG A 18 -3.92 -0.31 14.99
C ARG A 18 -2.85 -0.66 13.98
N SER A 19 -2.07 -1.68 14.30
CA SER A 19 -1.02 -2.20 13.43
C SER A 19 -1.33 -3.66 13.10
N PRO A 20 -1.26 -4.07 11.82
CA PRO A 20 -1.38 -5.49 11.45
C PRO A 20 -0.19 -6.33 11.93
N LEU A 21 0.90 -5.69 12.35
CA LEU A 21 2.10 -6.32 12.88
C LEU A 21 2.46 -5.70 14.23
N SER A 22 2.72 -6.52 15.25
CA SER A 22 3.32 -6.08 16.52
C SER A 22 4.85 -6.22 16.46
N PRO A 23 5.60 -5.55 17.36
CA PRO A 23 7.04 -5.76 17.48
C PRO A 23 7.41 -7.24 17.74
N GLU A 24 6.61 -7.95 18.52
CA GLU A 24 6.81 -9.38 18.80
C GLU A 24 6.66 -10.23 17.52
N THR A 25 5.59 -10.01 16.74
CA THR A 25 5.40 -10.74 15.49
C THR A 25 6.44 -10.35 14.44
N ALA A 26 6.86 -9.08 14.41
CA ALA A 26 7.98 -8.64 13.56
C ALA A 26 9.28 -9.38 13.92
N LYS A 27 9.56 -9.55 15.21
CA LYS A 27 10.69 -10.35 15.68
C LYS A 27 10.58 -11.80 15.20
N ALA A 28 9.41 -12.43 15.34
CA ALA A 28 9.21 -13.81 14.87
C ALA A 28 9.45 -13.96 13.37
N LEU A 29 9.07 -12.97 12.55
CA LEU A 29 9.36 -12.94 11.12
C LEU A 29 10.85 -12.81 10.83
N LEU A 30 11.54 -11.92 11.55
CA LEU A 30 13.00 -11.74 11.44
C LEU A 30 13.74 -13.03 11.83
N ASP A 31 13.34 -13.68 12.93
CA ASP A 31 13.89 -14.97 13.39
C ASP A 31 13.65 -16.09 12.36
N ALA A 32 12.55 -16.04 11.61
CA ALA A 32 12.24 -16.95 10.50
C ALA A 32 12.99 -16.64 9.20
N GLY A 33 13.83 -15.60 9.18
CA GLY A 33 14.68 -15.23 8.05
C GLY A 33 14.06 -14.23 7.06
N TYR A 34 12.87 -13.68 7.37
CA TYR A 34 12.31 -12.59 6.57
C TYR A 34 13.06 -11.29 6.86
N LYS A 35 13.05 -10.38 5.88
CA LYS A 35 13.38 -8.98 6.14
C LYS A 35 12.09 -8.23 6.44
N VAL A 36 12.10 -7.39 7.46
CA VAL A 36 10.94 -6.59 7.86
C VAL A 36 11.32 -5.12 7.79
N LYS A 37 10.65 -4.38 6.89
CA LYS A 37 10.68 -2.92 6.79
C LYS A 37 9.46 -2.35 7.47
N VAL A 38 9.64 -1.28 8.23
CA VAL A 38 8.59 -0.62 8.98
C VAL A 38 8.64 0.87 8.71
N GLU A 39 7.54 1.41 8.20
CA GLU A 39 7.43 2.85 8.00
C GLU A 39 7.36 3.60 9.34
N ASP A 40 8.13 4.69 9.42
CA ASP A 40 8.18 5.60 10.56
C ASP A 40 6.91 6.48 10.60
N TRP A 41 5.97 6.08 11.45
CA TRP A 41 4.66 6.71 11.58
C TRP A 41 4.26 6.85 13.04
N ALA A 42 4.13 8.09 13.50
CA ALA A 42 3.97 8.44 14.91
C ALA A 42 2.60 8.06 15.50
N ASP A 43 1.55 7.93 14.69
CA ASP A 43 0.20 7.64 15.22
C ASP A 43 -0.05 6.15 15.48
N ARG A 44 0.88 5.27 15.11
CA ARG A 44 0.78 3.83 15.37
C ARG A 44 0.72 3.56 16.88
N ILE A 45 -0.02 2.53 17.28
CA ILE A 45 -0.15 2.10 18.67
C ILE A 45 1.19 1.67 19.30
N TYR A 46 2.13 1.18 18.49
CA TYR A 46 3.48 0.81 18.90
C TYR A 46 4.47 1.92 18.52
N LYS A 47 5.41 2.22 19.40
CA LYS A 47 6.48 3.18 19.11
C LYS A 47 7.43 2.59 18.08
N ILE A 48 7.96 3.45 17.20
CA ILE A 48 8.90 3.03 16.17
C ILE A 48 10.18 2.39 16.75
N ASP A 49 10.59 2.84 17.94
CA ASP A 49 11.75 2.30 18.66
C ASP A 49 11.57 0.83 19.07
N GLU A 50 10.34 0.37 19.29
CA GLU A 50 10.05 -1.04 19.61
C GLU A 50 10.36 -1.94 18.42
N PHE A 51 10.05 -1.48 17.20
CA PHE A 51 10.41 -2.18 15.97
C PHE A 51 11.93 -2.13 15.71
N ARG A 52 12.56 -0.99 15.97
CA ARG A 52 14.02 -0.86 15.85
C ARG A 52 14.73 -1.82 16.81
N ALA A 53 14.24 -1.95 18.04
CA ALA A 53 14.81 -2.82 19.07
C ALA A 53 14.78 -4.31 18.69
N VAL A 54 13.79 -4.75 17.91
CA VAL A 54 13.72 -6.14 17.42
C VAL A 54 14.48 -6.37 16.12
N GLY A 55 15.09 -5.33 15.54
CA GLY A 55 15.93 -5.42 14.33
C GLY A 55 15.19 -5.17 13.01
N ALA A 56 13.98 -4.59 13.06
CA ALA A 56 13.30 -4.17 11.82
C ALA A 56 14.00 -2.95 11.20
N GLU A 57 14.02 -2.91 9.86
CA GLU A 57 14.52 -1.77 9.10
C GLU A 57 13.49 -0.64 9.13
N ILE A 58 13.88 0.55 9.59
CA ILE A 58 12.98 1.71 9.66
C ILE A 58 13.11 2.54 8.38
N VAL A 59 12.00 2.75 7.69
CA VAL A 59 11.94 3.46 6.40
C VAL A 59 10.97 4.65 6.46
N PRO A 60 11.07 5.65 5.56
CA PRO A 60 10.15 6.79 5.56
C PRO A 60 8.68 6.37 5.33
N ALA A 61 7.75 7.07 5.97
CA ALA A 61 6.32 6.89 5.70
C ALA A 61 5.97 7.16 4.22
N GLY A 62 5.15 6.29 3.64
CA GLY A 62 4.73 6.35 2.24
C GLY A 62 5.71 5.73 1.24
N SER A 63 6.90 5.29 1.68
CA SER A 63 7.92 4.66 0.82
C SER A 63 7.49 3.32 0.21
N TRP A 64 6.42 2.70 0.72
CA TRP A 64 5.82 1.51 0.14
C TRP A 64 5.42 1.68 -1.34
N ARG A 65 5.15 2.91 -1.80
CA ARG A 65 4.79 3.20 -3.20
C ARG A 65 5.94 2.94 -4.18
N ASP A 66 7.16 3.09 -3.71
CA ASP A 66 8.39 2.90 -4.47
C ASP A 66 9.08 1.57 -4.12
N ALA A 67 8.42 0.72 -3.33
CA ALA A 67 8.97 -0.57 -2.94
C ALA A 67 9.09 -1.52 -4.16
N PRO A 68 10.09 -2.42 -4.17
CA PRO A 68 10.18 -3.48 -5.16
C PRO A 68 8.88 -4.29 -5.28
N LYS A 69 8.58 -4.82 -6.46
CA LYS A 69 7.33 -5.59 -6.70
C LYS A 69 7.29 -6.92 -5.95
N GLU A 70 8.44 -7.38 -5.50
CA GLU A 70 8.64 -8.61 -4.75
C GLU A 70 8.37 -8.40 -3.24
N ASP A 71 8.34 -7.15 -2.77
CA ASP A 71 8.02 -6.83 -1.38
C ASP A 71 6.51 -7.03 -1.15
N ILE A 72 6.16 -7.67 -0.04
CA ILE A 72 4.79 -7.80 0.42
C ILE A 72 4.44 -6.55 1.22
N ILE A 73 3.53 -5.74 0.69
CA ILE A 73 3.03 -4.54 1.37
C ILE A 73 1.93 -4.93 2.35
N LEU A 74 2.20 -4.75 3.64
CA LEU A 74 1.28 -5.08 4.73
C LEU A 74 0.63 -3.80 5.29
N GLY A 75 -0.69 -3.72 5.20
CA GLY A 75 -1.52 -2.66 5.79
C GLY A 75 -2.88 -3.22 6.22
N LEU A 76 -3.60 -2.46 7.05
CA LEU A 76 -4.88 -2.83 7.64
C LEU A 76 -6.08 -2.23 6.90
N LYS A 77 -5.97 -0.97 6.47
CA LYS A 77 -7.08 -0.27 5.80
C LYS A 77 -6.94 -0.22 4.29
N GLU A 78 -8.03 0.17 3.64
CA GLU A 78 -8.04 0.45 2.22
C GLU A 78 -7.12 1.64 1.89
N ILE A 79 -6.49 1.56 0.72
CA ILE A 79 -5.72 2.67 0.15
C ILE A 79 -6.74 3.67 -0.41
N GLU A 80 -6.41 4.97 -0.36
CA GLU A 80 -7.21 5.96 -1.06
C GLU A 80 -7.25 5.64 -2.55
N SER A 81 -8.45 5.62 -3.12
CA SER A 81 -8.59 5.55 -4.57
C SER A 81 -7.92 6.79 -5.15
N ASP A 82 -7.14 6.57 -6.20
CA ASP A 82 -6.53 7.59 -7.06
C ASP A 82 -7.54 8.49 -7.79
N GLY A 83 -8.84 8.38 -7.47
CA GLY A 83 -9.90 9.08 -8.17
C GLY A 83 -10.11 8.57 -9.59
N SER A 84 -9.53 7.43 -9.98
CA SER A 84 -9.91 6.73 -11.20
C SER A 84 -11.39 6.36 -11.10
N MET A 85 -12.22 7.18 -11.75
CA MET A 85 -13.64 6.95 -11.89
C MET A 85 -13.82 5.62 -12.64
N PHE A 86 -14.11 4.55 -11.91
CA PHE A 86 -14.79 3.43 -12.53
C PHE A 86 -16.17 3.97 -12.89
N TYR A 87 -16.37 4.34 -14.17
CA TYR A 87 -17.66 4.87 -14.61
C TYR A 87 -18.73 3.85 -14.20
N PRO A 88 -19.63 4.17 -13.25
CA PRO A 88 -20.64 3.21 -12.84
C PRO A 88 -21.45 2.86 -14.08
N VAL A 89 -21.89 1.61 -14.22
CA VAL A 89 -22.71 1.15 -15.36
C VAL A 89 -23.86 2.11 -15.69
N ASN A 90 -24.44 2.75 -14.67
CA ASN A 90 -25.46 3.77 -14.83
C ASN A 90 -24.98 5.02 -15.60
N TRP A 91 -23.73 5.47 -15.41
CA TRP A 91 -23.14 6.58 -16.16
C TRP A 91 -22.76 6.18 -17.60
N LEU A 92 -22.34 4.94 -17.84
CA LEU A 92 -22.13 4.43 -19.20
C LEU A 92 -23.44 4.36 -20.01
N ILE A 93 -24.57 4.10 -19.34
CA ILE A 93 -25.89 4.00 -19.98
C ILE A 93 -26.56 5.37 -20.09
N ASN A 94 -26.46 6.23 -19.07
CA ASN A 94 -27.21 7.48 -18.96
C ASN A 94 -26.36 8.75 -19.02
N GLY A 95 -25.04 8.64 -19.14
CA GLY A 95 -24.12 9.77 -19.27
C GLY A 95 -24.12 10.39 -20.68
N PRO A 96 -23.53 11.59 -20.83
CA PRO A 96 -23.47 12.28 -22.12
C PRO A 96 -22.69 11.45 -23.15
N ARG A 97 -23.37 11.08 -24.25
CA ARG A 97 -22.83 10.24 -25.35
C ARG A 97 -21.52 10.75 -25.98
N SER A 98 -21.18 12.03 -25.78
CA SER A 98 -19.96 12.64 -26.30
C SER A 98 -18.68 12.08 -25.69
N ALA A 99 -18.72 11.55 -24.45
CA ALA A 99 -17.54 11.00 -23.79
C ALA A 99 -17.10 9.64 -24.34
N ILE A 100 -18.02 8.88 -24.97
CA ILE A 100 -17.75 7.51 -25.46
C ILE A 100 -17.11 7.54 -26.86
N ALA A 101 -17.37 8.61 -27.63
CA ALA A 101 -17.01 8.70 -29.06
C ALA A 101 -15.50 8.84 -29.36
N ASN A 102 -14.68 9.22 -28.38
CA ASN A 102 -13.24 9.44 -28.60
C ASN A 102 -12.37 8.20 -28.39
N SER A 103 -12.93 7.04 -28.04
CA SER A 103 -12.14 5.81 -27.82
C SER A 103 -11.85 4.99 -29.08
N HIS A 104 -12.44 5.33 -30.24
CA HIS A 104 -12.38 4.49 -31.45
C HIS A 104 -11.83 5.17 -32.70
N ARG A 105 -11.17 6.33 -32.61
CA ARG A 105 -10.68 7.07 -33.80
C ARG A 105 -9.16 7.24 -33.89
N SER A 106 -8.42 6.23 -33.45
CA SER A 106 -6.98 6.14 -33.71
C SER A 106 -6.56 4.72 -34.09
N SER A 107 -7.08 4.20 -35.20
CA SER A 107 -6.35 3.24 -36.03
C SER A 107 -7.00 3.17 -37.42
N SER A 108 -6.33 3.80 -38.40
CA SER A 108 -6.39 3.56 -39.85
C SER A 108 -6.36 4.88 -40.62
N ALA A 109 -5.14 5.37 -40.85
CA ALA A 109 -4.77 6.20 -42.00
C ALA A 109 -3.27 5.97 -42.24
N ALA A 110 -2.97 4.93 -43.01
CA ALA A 110 -1.73 4.74 -43.77
C ALA A 110 -2.14 4.17 -45.13
#